data_AF-A0A1A2THW7-F1
#
_entry.id   AF-A0A1A2THW7-F1
#
_cell.length_a   1.000
_cell.length_b   1.000
_cell.length_c   1.000
_cell.angle_alpha   90.00
_cell.angle_beta   90.00
_cell.angle_gamma   90.00
#
_symmetry.space_group_name_H-M   'P 1'
#
loop_
_entity.id
_entity.type
_entity.pdbx_description
1 polymer ?
#
loop_
_entity_poly.entity_id
_entity_poly.type
_entity_poly.pdbx_seq_one_letter_code
_entity_poly.pdbx_strand_id
1 'polypeptide(L)'
;MSPSWNGKYSLVRYAANKSGTSVAASQAEPTFSADYVFTTACSSGTCVATATNGPAPKNPTLPRPSHYTWDGARWVERFDFQWDCYMGEGVPKVWAPARSWAFYTPQPDRSLRGTWHTDISSGPCRGTVEMPVAAFAAGPA
;
A
#
# COMPACT_ATOMS: atom_id res chain seq x y z
N MET A 1 23.62 -11.53 2.97
CA MET A 1 22.42 -11.66 3.82
C MET A 1 21.20 -11.60 2.93
N SER A 2 20.26 -12.54 3.09
CA SER A 2 18.99 -12.49 2.35
C SER A 2 18.10 -11.40 2.93
N PRO A 3 17.36 -10.64 2.11
CA PRO A 3 16.43 -9.62 2.59
C PRO A 3 15.30 -10.30 3.39
N SER A 4 14.89 -9.68 4.49
CA SER A 4 13.80 -10.20 5.33
C SER A 4 12.89 -9.09 5.83
N TRP A 5 11.59 -9.29 5.67
CA TRP A 5 10.54 -8.53 6.34
C TRP A 5 9.66 -9.55 7.09
N ASN A 6 9.92 -9.70 8.39
CA ASN A 6 9.32 -10.74 9.23
C ASN A 6 8.84 -10.19 10.56
N GLY A 7 7.69 -10.65 11.05
CA GLY A 7 7.09 -10.25 12.32
C GLY A 7 5.91 -9.30 12.16
N LYS A 8 5.44 -8.74 13.28
CA LYS A 8 4.29 -7.84 13.28
C LYS A 8 4.71 -6.40 12.95
N TYR A 9 4.07 -5.79 11.96
CA TYR A 9 4.31 -4.41 11.56
C TYR A 9 3.01 -3.62 11.45
N SER A 10 3.05 -2.37 11.90
CA SER A 10 2.02 -1.38 11.61
C SER A 10 2.37 -0.65 10.32
N LEU A 11 1.56 -0.86 9.27
CA LEU A 11 1.69 -0.15 8.00
C LEU A 11 0.94 1.16 8.09
N VAL A 12 1.67 2.27 8.02
CA VAL A 12 1.14 3.64 8.04
C VAL A 12 1.05 4.17 6.62
N ARG A 13 -0.12 4.71 6.27
CA ARG A 13 -0.41 5.38 5.02
C ARG A 13 -0.66 6.85 5.33
N TYR A 14 0.24 7.73 4.91
CA TYR A 14 0.17 9.16 5.20
C TYR A 14 -0.76 9.86 4.21
N ALA A 15 -2.04 9.49 4.19
CA ALA A 15 -3.03 9.99 3.24
C ALA A 15 -3.27 11.50 3.34
N ALA A 16 -3.01 12.09 4.51
CA ALA A 16 -3.04 13.54 4.70
C ALA A 16 -1.98 14.28 3.88
N ASN A 17 -0.94 13.57 3.43
CA ASN A 17 0.19 14.10 2.68
C ASN A 17 0.18 13.59 1.24
N LYS A 18 -0.97 13.11 0.74
CA LYS A 18 -1.06 12.62 -0.63
C LYS A 18 -1.02 13.78 -1.63
N SER A 19 -0.53 13.48 -2.82
CA SER A 19 -0.37 14.41 -3.94
C SER A 19 -0.68 13.69 -5.26
N GLY A 20 -0.70 14.41 -6.37
CA GLY A 20 -0.94 13.83 -7.69
C GLY A 20 -1.90 14.65 -8.54
N THR A 21 -2.24 14.09 -9.70
CA THR A 21 -3.08 14.77 -10.71
C THR A 21 -4.57 14.44 -10.59
N SER A 22 -4.93 13.40 -9.85
CA SER A 22 -6.32 13.04 -9.59
C SER A 22 -6.96 14.00 -8.58
N VAL A 23 -8.25 14.29 -8.74
CA VAL A 23 -9.03 14.99 -7.69
C VAL A 23 -8.96 14.26 -6.34
N ALA A 24 -8.84 12.93 -6.36
CA ALA A 24 -8.70 12.12 -5.14
C ALA A 24 -7.45 12.48 -4.33
N ALA A 25 -6.38 12.97 -4.98
CA ALA A 25 -5.18 13.43 -4.28
C ALA A 25 -5.40 14.74 -3.51
N SER A 26 -6.31 15.60 -3.97
CA SER A 26 -6.65 16.85 -3.27
C SER A 26 -7.69 16.69 -2.16
N GLN A 27 -8.38 15.54 -2.10
CA GLN A 27 -9.42 15.29 -1.10
C GLN A 27 -8.81 15.02 0.27
N ALA A 28 -9.27 15.73 1.30
CA ALA A 28 -8.80 15.53 2.67
C ALA A 28 -9.08 14.08 3.13
N GLU A 29 -8.03 13.42 3.62
CA GLU A 29 -8.10 12.06 4.13
C GLU A 29 -7.11 11.93 5.30
N PRO A 30 -7.51 11.43 6.48
CA PRO A 30 -6.61 11.31 7.61
C PRO A 30 -5.58 10.21 7.35
N THR A 31 -4.38 10.37 7.92
CA THR A 31 -3.40 9.28 8.03
C THR A 31 -4.03 8.10 8.76
N PHE A 32 -3.84 6.90 8.23
CA PHE A 32 -4.36 5.67 8.83
C PHE A 32 -3.29 4.58 8.85
N SER A 33 -3.46 3.65 9.77
CA SER A 33 -2.58 2.49 9.89
C SER A 33 -3.36 1.20 10.09
N ALA A 34 -2.69 0.09 9.80
CA ALA A 34 -3.18 -1.24 10.14
C ALA A 34 -2.00 -2.17 10.42
N ASP A 35 -2.19 -3.07 11.37
CA ASP A 35 -1.20 -4.07 11.73
C ASP A 35 -1.34 -5.31 10.85
N TYR A 36 -0.20 -5.89 10.47
CA TYR A 36 -0.09 -7.13 9.71
C TYR A 36 1.04 -7.99 10.28
N VAL A 37 0.96 -9.29 10.04
CA VAL A 37 2.06 -10.22 10.27
C VAL A 37 2.74 -10.48 8.93
N PHE A 38 4.05 -10.26 8.88
CA PHE A 38 4.86 -10.50 7.69
C PHE A 38 5.66 -11.79 7.82
N THR A 39 5.70 -12.56 6.73
CA THR A 39 6.59 -13.71 6.55
C THR A 39 7.28 -13.63 5.21
N THR A 40 8.59 -13.83 5.19
CA THR A 40 9.42 -13.80 3.98
C THR A 40 9.83 -15.20 3.59
N ALA A 41 9.60 -15.56 2.33
CA ALA A 41 10.12 -16.76 1.70
C ALA A 41 11.04 -16.39 0.54
N CYS A 42 12.24 -16.97 0.50
CA CYS A 42 13.19 -16.78 -0.60
C CYS A 42 13.42 -18.10 -1.34
N SER A 43 13.21 -18.11 -2.65
CA SER A 43 13.48 -19.26 -3.53
C SER A 43 14.09 -18.78 -4.84
N SER A 44 15.11 -19.48 -5.32
CA SER A 44 15.73 -19.26 -6.64
C SER A 44 16.08 -17.79 -6.93
N GLY A 45 16.65 -17.09 -5.93
CA GLY A 45 17.07 -15.69 -6.06
C GLY A 45 15.95 -14.65 -5.92
N THR A 46 14.69 -15.07 -5.74
CA THR A 46 13.55 -14.18 -5.50
C THR A 46 13.10 -14.29 -4.05
N CYS A 47 12.89 -13.15 -3.38
CA CYS A 47 12.33 -13.11 -2.03
C CYS A 47 10.97 -12.40 -2.05
N VAL A 48 9.98 -13.02 -1.41
CA VAL A 48 8.62 -12.50 -1.30
C VAL A 48 8.24 -12.42 0.17
N ALA A 49 7.88 -11.22 0.63
CA ALA A 49 7.26 -11.00 1.92
C ALA A 49 5.72 -10.98 1.76
N THR A 50 5.03 -11.80 2.53
CA THR A 50 3.57 -11.93 2.51
C THR A 50 2.99 -11.31 3.77
N ALA A 51 2.03 -10.40 3.62
CA ALA A 51 1.34 -9.74 4.73
C ALA A 51 0.00 -10.42 5.01
N THR A 52 -0.17 -10.97 6.21
CA THR A 52 -1.39 -11.64 6.67
C THR A 52 -1.93 -11.01 7.95
N ASN A 53 -3.07 -11.50 8.43
CA ASN A 53 -3.69 -11.12 9.70
C ASN A 53 -4.03 -9.62 9.83
N GLY A 54 -4.09 -8.91 8.70
CA GLY A 54 -4.59 -7.54 8.64
C GLY A 54 -6.11 -7.46 8.61
N PRO A 55 -6.68 -6.26 8.83
CA PRO A 55 -8.11 -6.04 8.74
C PRO A 55 -8.62 -6.31 7.32
N ALA A 56 -9.87 -6.75 7.21
CA ALA A 56 -10.51 -6.88 5.91
C ALA A 56 -10.58 -5.50 5.22
N PRO A 57 -10.12 -5.38 3.97
CA PRO A 57 -10.20 -4.13 3.24
C PRO A 57 -11.66 -3.76 2.97
N LYS A 58 -11.98 -2.46 3.08
CA LYS A 58 -13.30 -1.94 2.71
C LYS A 58 -13.58 -2.09 1.21
N ASN A 59 -12.53 -2.10 0.41
CA ASN A 59 -12.61 -2.31 -1.03
C ASN A 59 -12.42 -3.82 -1.33
N PRO A 60 -13.48 -4.54 -1.73
CA PRO A 60 -13.41 -5.99 -1.93
C PRO A 60 -12.61 -6.40 -3.18
N THR A 61 -12.24 -5.45 -4.03
CA THR A 61 -11.46 -5.71 -5.26
C THR A 61 -9.95 -5.74 -5.02
N LEU A 62 -9.51 -5.36 -3.81
CA LEU A 62 -8.09 -5.46 -3.43
C LEU A 62 -7.68 -6.93 -3.28
N PRO A 63 -6.56 -7.35 -3.90
CA PRO A 63 -6.07 -8.71 -3.74
C PRO A 63 -5.61 -8.98 -2.31
N ARG A 64 -5.74 -10.23 -1.86
CA ARG A 64 -5.28 -10.69 -0.55
C ARG A 64 -4.69 -12.10 -0.65
N PRO A 65 -3.64 -12.41 0.12
CA PRO A 65 -2.83 -11.48 0.92
C PRO A 65 -1.99 -10.55 0.03
N SER A 66 -1.48 -9.47 0.63
CA SER A 66 -0.50 -8.59 -0.04
C SER A 66 0.84 -9.30 -0.17
N HIS A 67 1.47 -9.16 -1.34
CA HIS A 67 2.77 -9.76 -1.65
C HIS A 67 3.77 -8.69 -2.07
N TYR A 68 4.90 -8.63 -1.38
CA TYR A 68 5.99 -7.71 -1.65
C TYR A 68 7.19 -8.49 -2.14
N THR A 69 7.62 -8.22 -3.38
CA THR A 69 8.82 -8.84 -3.96
C THR A 69 10.03 -7.95 -3.74
N TRP A 70 11.16 -8.53 -3.35
CA TRP A 70 12.42 -7.79 -3.23
C TRP A 70 12.99 -7.42 -4.61
N ASP A 71 13.27 -6.14 -4.86
CA ASP A 71 13.83 -5.63 -6.13
C ASP A 71 15.36 -5.52 -6.16
N GLY A 72 16.04 -5.90 -5.07
CA GLY A 72 17.47 -5.68 -4.87
C GLY A 72 17.79 -4.62 -3.82
N ALA A 73 16.86 -3.69 -3.56
CA ALA A 73 17.01 -2.62 -2.57
C ALA A 73 15.75 -2.34 -1.74
N ARG A 74 14.58 -2.74 -2.22
CA ARG A 74 13.27 -2.39 -1.67
C ARG A 74 12.28 -3.53 -1.84
N TRP A 75 11.29 -3.56 -0.97
CA TRP A 75 10.11 -4.43 -1.06
C TRP A 75 9.05 -3.76 -1.92
N VAL A 76 8.61 -4.42 -2.99
CA VAL A 76 7.67 -3.84 -3.97
C VAL A 76 6.43 -4.71 -4.09
N GLU A 77 5.26 -4.10 -3.86
CA GLU A 77 3.97 -4.69 -4.17
C GLU A 77 3.39 -4.00 -5.41
N ARG A 78 2.71 -4.77 -6.27
CA ARG A 78 1.96 -4.26 -7.42
C ARG A 78 0.63 -4.99 -7.53
N PHE A 79 -0.45 -4.26 -7.79
CA PHE A 79 -1.76 -4.86 -7.98
C PHE A 79 -2.71 -3.97 -8.79
N ASP A 80 -3.67 -4.64 -9.43
CA ASP A 80 -4.82 -4.01 -10.06
C ASP A 80 -6.04 -4.11 -9.14
N PHE A 81 -6.89 -3.08 -9.14
CA PHE A 81 -8.11 -3.02 -8.34
C PHE A 81 -9.12 -2.02 -8.96
N GLN A 82 -10.28 -1.87 -8.33
CA GLN A 82 -11.23 -0.80 -8.67
C GLN A 82 -11.09 0.34 -7.67
N TRP A 83 -10.67 1.52 -8.12
CA TRP A 83 -10.67 2.74 -7.33
C TRP A 83 -12.11 3.16 -7.00
N ASP A 84 -12.38 3.46 -5.73
CA ASP A 84 -13.68 3.94 -5.27
C ASP A 84 -13.70 5.47 -5.22
N CYS A 85 -14.01 6.11 -6.35
CA CYS A 85 -13.97 7.57 -6.45
C CYS A 85 -15.03 8.19 -5.53
N TYR A 86 -14.57 8.96 -4.53
CA TYR A 86 -15.44 9.71 -3.64
C TYR A 86 -15.99 10.95 -4.36
N MET A 87 -17.32 11.02 -4.45
CA MET A 87 -18.05 12.06 -5.19
C MET A 87 -18.70 13.12 -4.28
N GLY A 88 -18.44 13.06 -2.96
CA GLY A 88 -19.11 13.88 -1.97
C GLY A 88 -20.08 13.07 -1.10
N GLU A 89 -20.51 13.69 0.01
CA GLU A 89 -21.40 13.04 0.97
C GLU A 89 -22.78 12.79 0.33
N GLY A 90 -23.34 11.60 0.57
CA GLY A 90 -24.64 11.20 0.01
C GLY A 90 -24.64 10.88 -1.49
N VAL A 91 -23.53 11.09 -2.20
CA VAL A 91 -23.41 10.78 -3.63
C VAL A 91 -22.85 9.37 -3.81
N PRO A 92 -23.46 8.53 -4.66
CA PRO A 92 -22.93 7.20 -4.96
C PRO A 92 -21.49 7.25 -5.49
N LYS A 93 -20.69 6.28 -5.05
CA LYS A 93 -19.31 6.12 -5.50
C LYS A 93 -19.27 5.74 -6.98
N VAL A 94 -18.25 6.24 -7.69
CA VAL A 94 -17.94 5.81 -9.06
C VAL A 94 -16.71 4.93 -9.03
N TRP A 95 -16.84 3.70 -9.52
CA TRP A 95 -15.73 2.76 -9.60
C TRP A 95 -14.96 2.93 -10.90
N ALA A 96 -13.63 2.90 -10.83
CA ALA A 96 -12.76 2.99 -12.00
C ALA A 96 -11.59 2.02 -11.90
N PRO A 97 -11.15 1.37 -12.99
CA PRO A 97 -9.96 0.54 -12.99
C PRO A 97 -8.72 1.34 -12.58
N ALA A 98 -7.94 0.78 -11.65
CA ALA A 98 -6.72 1.39 -11.17
C ALA A 98 -5.61 0.37 -10.94
N ARG A 99 -4.37 0.83 -11.03
CA ARG A 99 -3.16 0.06 -10.74
C ARG A 99 -2.37 0.77 -9.67
N SER A 100 -2.01 0.04 -8.62
CA SER A 100 -1.18 0.54 -7.54
C SER A 100 0.15 -0.18 -7.49
N TRP A 101 1.16 0.52 -7.01
CA TRP A 101 2.37 -0.08 -6.50
C TRP A 101 2.88 0.66 -5.27
N ALA A 102 3.36 -0.09 -4.30
CA ALA A 102 3.99 0.45 -3.11
C ALA A 102 5.41 -0.10 -3.00
N PHE A 103 6.36 0.78 -2.66
CA PHE A 103 7.71 0.35 -2.32
C PHE A 103 8.06 0.72 -0.89
N TYR A 104 8.80 -0.17 -0.24
CA TYR A 104 9.27 -0.03 1.13
C TYR A 104 10.77 -0.30 1.18
N THR A 105 11.54 0.73 1.49
CA THR A 105 12.99 0.68 1.66
C THR A 105 13.31 0.49 3.15
N PRO A 106 14.04 -0.57 3.54
CA PRO A 106 14.53 -0.72 4.90
C PRO A 106 15.38 0.48 5.34
N GLN A 107 15.23 0.90 6.59
CA GLN A 107 15.96 2.02 7.20
C GLN A 107 16.92 1.54 8.30
N PRO A 108 17.95 2.33 8.67
CA PRO A 108 18.86 1.99 9.77
C PRO A 108 18.16 1.82 11.13
N ASP A 109 17.03 2.51 11.35
CA ASP A 109 16.20 2.41 12.56
C ASP A 109 15.30 1.16 12.58
N ARG A 110 15.43 0.28 11.58
CA ARG A 110 14.60 -0.92 11.32
C ARG A 110 13.17 -0.64 10.91
N SER A 111 12.77 0.61 10.72
CA SER A 111 11.53 0.93 10.00
C SER A 111 11.70 0.65 8.51
N LEU A 112 10.58 0.61 7.78
CA LEU A 112 10.59 0.69 6.33
C LEU A 112 9.88 1.97 5.91
N ARG A 113 10.38 2.65 4.87
CA ARG A 113 9.83 3.89 4.33
C ARG A 113 9.72 3.83 2.82
N GLY A 114 8.71 4.48 2.26
CA GLY A 114 8.65 4.67 0.81
C GLY A 114 7.37 5.35 0.38
N THR A 115 6.88 4.96 -0.79
CA THR A 115 5.75 5.62 -1.45
C THR A 115 4.80 4.59 -2.04
N TRP A 116 3.52 4.88 -1.94
CA TRP A 116 2.45 4.25 -2.69
C TRP A 116 2.09 5.17 -3.86
N HIS A 117 2.09 4.62 -5.06
CA HIS A 117 1.59 5.26 -6.27
C HIS A 117 0.37 4.53 -6.79
N THR A 118 -0.63 5.27 -7.27
CA THR A 118 -1.81 4.74 -7.96
C THR A 118 -2.05 5.48 -9.26
N ASP A 119 -2.24 4.73 -10.35
CA ASP A 119 -2.81 5.21 -11.61
C ASP A 119 -4.29 4.85 -11.67
N ILE A 120 -5.16 5.86 -11.83
CA ILE A 120 -6.60 5.69 -12.01
C ILE A 120 -6.93 5.95 -13.48
N SER A 121 -7.40 4.90 -14.16
CA SER A 121 -7.44 4.86 -15.64
C SER A 121 -8.54 5.72 -16.26
N SER A 122 -9.64 5.95 -15.53
CA SER A 122 -10.84 6.57 -16.09
C SER A 122 -11.73 7.22 -15.03
N GLY A 123 -12.81 7.86 -15.49
CA GLY A 123 -13.84 8.43 -14.63
C GLY A 123 -13.42 9.73 -13.94
N PRO A 124 -14.23 10.21 -12.98
CA PRO A 124 -14.02 11.51 -12.33
C PRO A 124 -12.70 11.61 -11.55
N CYS A 125 -12.20 10.49 -11.03
CA CYS A 125 -10.93 10.41 -10.33
C CYS A 125 -9.74 10.06 -11.24
N ARG A 126 -9.88 10.09 -12.58
CA ARG A 126 -8.76 9.79 -13.50
C ARG A 126 -7.54 10.65 -13.17
N GLY A 127 -6.37 10.02 -13.15
CA GLY A 127 -5.10 10.67 -12.83
C GLY A 127 -4.27 9.83 -11.87
N THR A 128 -3.35 10.48 -11.17
CA THR A 128 -2.40 9.84 -10.26
C THR A 128 -2.66 10.24 -8.81
N VAL A 129 -2.35 9.32 -7.89
CA VAL A 129 -2.26 9.57 -6.45
C VAL A 129 -0.94 9.01 -5.94
N GLU A 130 -0.14 9.85 -5.32
CA GLU A 130 1.08 9.49 -4.59
C GLU A 130 0.87 9.72 -3.11
N MET A 131 1.32 8.78 -2.28
CA MET A 131 1.16 8.84 -0.83
C MET A 131 2.40 8.27 -0.15
N PRO A 132 3.02 8.99 0.81
CA PRO A 132 4.09 8.42 1.62
C PRO A 132 3.58 7.25 2.45
N VAL A 133 4.41 6.23 2.62
CA VAL A 133 4.11 5.06 3.45
C VAL A 133 5.28 4.71 4.37
N ALA A 134 4.95 4.09 5.49
CA ALA A 134 5.94 3.53 6.41
C ALA A 134 5.45 2.21 7.00
N ALA A 135 6.39 1.41 7.50
CA ALA A 135 6.11 0.24 8.32
C ALA A 135 6.99 0.26 9.56
N PHE A 136 6.36 0.12 10.73
CA PHE A 136 7.04 0.09 12.01
C PHE A 136 6.79 -1.23 12.72
N ALA A 137 7.80 -1.80 13.37
CA ALA A 137 7.61 -2.99 14.18
C ALA A 137 6.56 -2.72 15.28
N ALA A 138 5.56 -3.60 15.40
CA ALA A 138 4.41 -3.44 16.30
C ALA A 138 4.43 -4.41 17.49
N GLY A 139 5.62 -4.87 17.88
CA GLY A 139 5.84 -5.86 18.94
C GLY A 139 5.85 -7.31 18.43
N PRO A 140 5.73 -8.30 19.34
CA PRO A 140 5.68 -9.71 18.99
C PRO A 140 4.49 -10.02 18.07
N ALA A 141 4.67 -11.01 17.19
CA ALA A 141 3.60 -11.55 16.33
C ALA A 141 2.69 -12.51 17.11
#